data_AF-A0A3D4IQZ7-F1
#
_entry.id   AF-A0A3D4IQZ7-F1
#
_cell.length_a   1.000
_cell.length_b   1.000
_cell.length_c   1.000
_cell.angle_alpha   90.00
_cell.angle_beta   90.00
_cell.angle_gamma   90.00
#
_symmetry.space_group_name_H-M   'P 1'
#
loop_
_entity.id
_entity.type
_entity.pdbx_description
1 polymer ?
#
loop_
_entity_poly.entity_id
_entity_poly.type
_entity_poly.pdbx_seq_one_letter_code
_entity_poly.pdbx_strand_id
1 'polypeptide(L)'
;AIIFGVCNVVGSSIPRATHAGAYTHAGPEIGVASTKAFTAQLTVLYMIALIVAHKKGSISEQNYRELLVELENIPGKVETVLAHDPQILQIAETFKDSTNFLYLGRGYNFPVALEGALKLKEISYIHAEGYPAAEMKHG
;
A
#
# COMPACT_ATOMS: atom_id res chain seq x y z
N ALA A 1 22.11 3.24 -16.83
CA ALA A 1 21.26 2.58 -15.83
C ALA A 1 19.98 2.11 -16.52
N ILE A 2 19.43 0.94 -16.16
CA ILE A 2 18.08 0.52 -16.61
C ILE A 2 17.05 1.24 -15.73
N ILE A 3 15.95 1.68 -16.33
CA ILE A 3 14.84 2.39 -15.66
C ILE A 3 13.62 1.50 -15.79
N PHE A 4 13.05 1.09 -14.66
CA PHE A 4 11.86 0.25 -14.60
C PHE A 4 10.66 1.07 -14.13
N GLY A 5 9.63 1.20 -14.97
CA GLY A 5 8.41 1.95 -14.65
C GLY A 5 7.34 1.06 -14.05
N VAL A 6 6.72 1.49 -12.95
CA VAL A 6 5.47 0.89 -12.44
C VAL A 6 4.35 1.91 -12.68
N CYS A 7 3.37 1.54 -13.51
CA CYS A 7 2.33 2.47 -13.94
C CYS A 7 0.98 1.77 -14.06
N ASN A 8 -0.12 2.48 -13.86
CA ASN A 8 -1.45 1.93 -14.12
C ASN A 8 -1.97 2.28 -15.53
N VAL A 9 -1.61 3.47 -16.03
CA VAL A 9 -2.19 4.06 -17.25
C VAL A 9 -1.36 3.66 -18.46
N VAL A 10 -1.92 2.79 -19.30
CA VAL A 10 -1.35 2.40 -20.59
C VAL A 10 -1.23 3.62 -21.50
N GLY A 11 -0.06 3.79 -22.13
CA GLY A 11 0.17 4.91 -23.03
C GLY A 11 0.35 6.25 -22.33
N SER A 12 0.62 6.29 -21.02
CA SER A 12 1.08 7.50 -20.33
C SER A 12 2.57 7.80 -20.60
N SER A 13 3.09 8.92 -20.09
CA SER A 13 4.49 9.31 -20.30
C SER A 13 5.49 8.37 -19.63
N ILE A 14 5.17 7.83 -18.44
CA ILE A 14 6.04 6.93 -17.68
C ILE A 14 6.47 5.71 -18.50
N PRO A 15 5.57 4.81 -18.97
CA PRO A 15 5.97 3.63 -19.72
C PRO A 15 6.70 3.95 -21.03
N ARG A 16 6.51 5.14 -21.62
CA ARG A 16 7.27 5.59 -22.79
C ARG A 16 8.68 6.07 -22.46
N ALA A 17 8.89 6.60 -21.26
CA ALA A 17 10.17 7.13 -20.81
C ALA A 17 11.05 6.09 -20.09
N THR A 18 10.52 4.90 -19.82
CA THR A 18 11.23 3.82 -19.13
C THR A 18 11.72 2.73 -20.09
N HIS A 19 12.83 2.07 -19.74
CA HIS A 19 13.42 0.98 -20.53
C HIS A 19 12.62 -0.33 -20.45
N ALA A 20 11.95 -0.55 -19.32
CA ALA A 20 11.06 -1.67 -19.04
C ALA A 20 10.02 -1.24 -18.00
N GLY A 21 8.99 -2.04 -17.76
CA GLY A 21 8.03 -1.73 -16.73
C GLY A 21 6.98 -2.80 -16.51
N ALA A 22 6.12 -2.57 -15.52
CA ALA A 22 4.96 -3.37 -15.22
C ALA A 22 3.73 -2.47 -15.12
N TYR A 23 2.63 -2.92 -15.73
CA TYR A 23 1.34 -2.30 -15.51
C TYR A 23 0.69 -2.89 -14.25
N THR A 24 0.14 -2.05 -13.39
CA THR A 24 -0.49 -2.50 -12.14
C THR A 24 -1.87 -3.11 -12.35
N HIS A 25 -2.51 -2.83 -13.48
CA HIS A 25 -3.85 -3.33 -13.83
C HIS A 25 -4.94 -3.02 -12.78
N ALA A 26 -4.78 -1.96 -12.00
CA ALA A 26 -5.79 -1.51 -11.05
C ALA A 26 -7.04 -0.93 -11.73
N GLY A 27 -6.95 -0.62 -13.03
CA GLY A 27 -8.02 0.03 -13.80
C GLY A 27 -8.24 1.49 -13.40
N PRO A 28 -9.19 2.20 -14.01
CA PRO A 28 -9.43 3.62 -13.74
C PRO A 28 -9.80 3.89 -12.28
N GLU A 29 -9.22 4.91 -11.67
CA GLU A 29 -9.52 5.34 -10.31
C GLU A 29 -10.20 6.71 -10.37
N ILE A 30 -11.45 6.76 -9.91
CA ILE A 30 -12.29 7.97 -9.99
C ILE A 30 -12.27 8.74 -8.66
N GLY A 31 -12.02 8.03 -7.55
CA GLY A 31 -11.90 8.65 -6.24
C GLY A 31 -10.70 9.61 -6.17
N VAL A 32 -10.85 10.68 -5.39
CA VAL A 32 -9.79 11.67 -5.19
C VAL A 32 -8.59 11.02 -4.50
N ALA A 33 -8.84 10.24 -3.46
CA ALA A 33 -7.82 9.52 -2.73
C ALA A 33 -7.54 8.16 -3.38
N SER A 34 -6.26 7.89 -3.67
CA SER A 34 -5.79 6.59 -4.19
C SER A 34 -6.08 5.46 -3.20
N THR A 35 -6.57 4.33 -3.69
CA THR A 35 -6.92 3.13 -2.91
C THR A 35 -6.34 1.88 -3.56
N LYS A 36 -6.94 1.44 -4.66
CA LYS A 36 -6.53 0.26 -5.43
C LYS A 36 -5.21 0.49 -6.17
N ALA A 37 -4.90 1.72 -6.55
CA ALA A 37 -3.61 2.01 -7.17
C ALA A 37 -2.45 1.80 -6.18
N PHE A 38 -2.61 2.20 -4.92
CA PHE A 38 -1.60 1.99 -3.87
C PHE A 38 -1.35 0.49 -3.62
N THR A 39 -2.40 -0.29 -3.38
CA THR A 39 -2.26 -1.73 -3.12
C THR A 39 -1.71 -2.49 -4.32
N ALA A 40 -2.13 -2.15 -5.54
CA ALA A 40 -1.58 -2.76 -6.76
C ALA A 40 -0.10 -2.40 -6.99
N GLN A 41 0.32 -1.18 -6.64
CA GLN A 41 1.74 -0.79 -6.67
C GLN A 41 2.55 -1.63 -5.67
N LEU A 42 2.05 -1.83 -4.45
CA LEU A 42 2.70 -2.70 -3.45
C LEU A 42 2.84 -4.14 -3.96
N THR A 43 1.80 -4.70 -4.58
CA THR A 43 1.85 -6.04 -5.19
C THR A 43 2.96 -6.14 -6.24
N VAL A 44 3.06 -5.17 -7.14
CA VAL A 44 4.11 -5.14 -8.18
C VAL A 44 5.51 -5.00 -7.56
N LEU A 45 5.69 -4.09 -6.60
CA LEU A 45 6.97 -3.91 -5.91
C LEU A 45 7.38 -5.17 -5.15
N TYR A 46 6.44 -5.86 -4.52
CA TYR A 46 6.66 -7.13 -3.84
C TYR A 46 7.11 -8.23 -4.81
N MET A 47 6.45 -8.37 -5.95
CA MET A 47 6.87 -9.31 -7.01
C MET A 47 8.28 -9.01 -7.53
N ILE A 48 8.61 -7.73 -7.74
CA ILE A 48 9.96 -7.32 -8.13
C ILE A 48 10.98 -7.72 -7.06
N ALA A 49 10.69 -7.47 -5.77
CA ALA A 49 11.57 -7.85 -4.67
C ALA A 49 11.79 -9.37 -4.60
N LEU A 50 10.73 -10.17 -4.77
CA LEU A 50 10.81 -11.63 -4.81
C LEU A 50 11.67 -12.14 -5.97
N ILE A 51 11.47 -11.62 -7.18
CA ILE A 51 12.25 -12.01 -8.37
C ILE A 51 13.73 -11.65 -8.19
N VAL A 52 14.02 -10.46 -7.63
CA VAL A 52 15.40 -10.03 -7.36
C VAL A 52 16.05 -10.93 -6.30
N ALA A 53 15.33 -11.25 -5.22
CA ALA A 53 15.84 -12.11 -4.16
C ALA A 53 16.13 -13.54 -4.68
N HIS A 54 15.21 -14.10 -5.47
CA HIS A 54 15.36 -15.43 -6.09
C HIS A 54 16.56 -15.47 -7.04
N LYS A 55 16.67 -14.50 -7.95
CA LYS A 55 17.81 -14.40 -8.89
C LYS A 55 19.16 -14.19 -8.20
N LYS A 56 19.18 -13.54 -7.04
CA LYS A 56 20.39 -13.35 -6.23
C LYS A 56 20.72 -14.55 -5.33
N GLY A 57 19.84 -15.54 -5.24
CA GLY A 57 20.00 -16.65 -4.29
C GLY A 57 19.92 -16.22 -2.83
N SER A 58 19.33 -15.05 -2.53
CA SER A 58 19.21 -14.53 -1.15
C SER A 58 17.94 -15.00 -0.43
N ILE A 59 17.16 -15.88 -1.07
CA ILE A 59 15.97 -16.53 -0.53
C ILE A 59 16.01 -18.02 -0.93
N SER A 60 15.57 -18.91 -0.05
CA SER A 60 15.44 -20.33 -0.39
C SER A 60 14.31 -20.54 -1.40
N GLU A 61 14.40 -21.61 -2.20
CA GLU A 61 13.33 -22.01 -3.13
C GLU A 61 12.02 -22.28 -2.38
N GLN A 62 12.11 -22.86 -1.18
CA GLN A 62 10.96 -23.09 -0.30
C GLN A 62 10.28 -21.77 0.08
N ASN A 63 11.01 -20.82 0.67
CA ASN A 63 10.44 -19.55 1.10
C ASN A 63 9.90 -18.76 -0.09
N TYR A 64 10.58 -18.81 -1.25
CA TYR A 64 10.10 -18.16 -2.47
C TYR A 64 8.71 -18.68 -2.87
N ARG A 65 8.51 -20.01 -2.88
CA ARG A 65 7.21 -20.62 -3.19
C ARG A 65 6.14 -20.31 -2.16
N GLU A 66 6.48 -20.36 -0.88
CA GLU A 66 5.56 -20.00 0.21
C GLU A 66 5.07 -18.57 0.06
N LEU A 67 5.97 -17.60 -0.22
CA LEU A 67 5.59 -16.21 -0.41
C LEU A 67 4.74 -15.98 -1.67
N LEU A 68 4.93 -16.77 -2.74
CA LEU A 68 4.07 -16.71 -3.92
C LEU A 68 2.65 -17.20 -3.62
N VAL A 69 2.51 -18.28 -2.87
CA VAL A 69 1.19 -18.77 -2.41
C VAL A 69 0.52 -17.74 -1.51
N GLU A 70 1.27 -17.11 -0.60
CA GLU A 70 0.73 -16.05 0.26
C GLU A 70 0.28 -14.82 -0.53
N LEU A 71 0.98 -14.50 -1.63
CA LEU A 71 0.60 -13.41 -2.55
C LEU A 71 -0.70 -13.74 -3.31
N GLU A 72 -0.85 -15.00 -3.77
CA GLU A 72 -2.07 -15.49 -4.41
C GLU A 72 -3.29 -15.44 -3.47
N ASN A 73 -3.06 -15.64 -2.17
CA ASN A 73 -4.10 -15.60 -1.14
C ASN A 73 -4.48 -14.18 -0.67
N ILE A 74 -3.77 -13.13 -1.10
CA ILE A 74 -4.05 -11.74 -0.68
C ILE A 74 -5.50 -11.30 -0.97
N PRO A 75 -6.11 -11.57 -2.14
CA PRO A 75 -7.49 -11.16 -2.41
C PRO A 75 -8.49 -11.66 -1.36
N GLY A 76 -8.38 -12.92 -0.92
CA GLY A 76 -9.26 -13.47 0.13
C GLY A 76 -9.04 -12.82 1.50
N LYS A 77 -7.79 -12.44 1.82
CA LYS A 77 -7.49 -11.68 3.04
C LYS A 77 -8.08 -10.26 2.97
N VAL A 78 -8.02 -9.62 1.82
CA VAL A 78 -8.65 -8.31 1.59
C VAL A 78 -10.17 -8.40 1.76
N GLU A 79 -10.82 -9.41 1.20
CA GLU A 79 -12.26 -9.65 1.38
C GLU A 79 -12.62 -9.80 2.87
N THR A 80 -11.81 -10.56 3.62
CA THR A 80 -11.98 -10.72 5.07
C THR A 80 -11.87 -9.37 5.81
N VAL A 81 -10.93 -8.52 5.43
CA VAL A 81 -10.78 -7.18 6.04
C VAL A 81 -11.98 -6.29 5.69
N LEU A 82 -12.45 -6.31 4.44
CA LEU A 82 -13.60 -5.51 3.99
C LEU A 82 -14.91 -5.88 4.70
N ALA A 83 -15.05 -7.11 5.20
CA ALA A 83 -16.20 -7.51 6.00
C ALA A 83 -16.36 -6.74 7.33
N HIS A 84 -15.31 -6.02 7.77
CA HIS A 84 -15.34 -5.20 8.99
C HIS A 84 -15.91 -3.79 8.77
N ASP A 85 -16.35 -3.44 7.56
CA ASP A 85 -16.90 -2.11 7.23
C ASP A 85 -17.97 -1.60 8.23
N PRO A 86 -18.96 -2.41 8.68
CA PRO A 86 -19.94 -1.94 9.65
C PRO A 86 -19.33 -1.53 11.00
N GLN A 87 -18.28 -2.22 11.45
CA GLN A 87 -17.57 -1.88 12.69
C GLN A 87 -16.73 -0.62 12.52
N ILE A 88 -16.06 -0.47 11.37
CA ILE A 88 -15.28 0.72 11.04
C ILE A 88 -16.19 1.95 10.98
N LEU A 89 -17.41 1.83 10.46
CA LEU A 89 -18.40 2.91 10.46
C LEU A 89 -18.79 3.35 11.88
N GLN A 90 -18.98 2.42 12.81
CA GLN A 90 -19.25 2.73 14.22
C GLN A 90 -18.08 3.48 14.88
N ILE A 91 -16.85 3.08 14.56
CA ILE A 91 -15.65 3.78 15.02
C ILE A 91 -15.61 5.19 14.42
N ALA A 92 -15.86 5.35 13.13
CA ALA A 92 -15.86 6.65 12.45
C ALA A 92 -16.88 7.62 13.08
N GLU A 93 -18.08 7.16 13.42
CA GLU A 93 -19.09 7.98 14.12
C GLU A 93 -18.61 8.50 15.47
N THR A 94 -17.78 7.73 16.18
CA THR A 94 -17.20 8.13 17.47
C THR A 94 -16.19 9.28 17.31
N PHE A 95 -15.50 9.34 16.17
CA PHE A 95 -14.39 10.27 15.96
C PHE A 95 -14.66 11.38 14.94
N LYS A 96 -15.86 11.44 14.35
CA LYS A 96 -16.19 12.42 13.29
C LYS A 96 -15.95 13.89 13.66
N ASP A 97 -16.05 14.22 14.95
CA ASP A 97 -15.84 15.58 15.47
C ASP A 97 -14.39 15.84 15.93
N SER A 98 -13.49 14.86 15.77
CA SER A 98 -12.08 15.00 16.13
C SER A 98 -11.34 15.83 15.09
N THR A 99 -10.54 16.79 15.54
CA THR A 99 -9.78 17.69 14.67
C THR A 99 -8.38 17.19 14.35
N ASN A 100 -7.86 16.24 15.14
CA ASN A 100 -6.51 15.70 15.03
C ASN A 100 -6.49 14.18 15.17
N PHE A 101 -5.61 13.52 14.42
CA PHE A 101 -5.41 12.07 14.44
C PHE A 101 -3.94 11.69 14.31
N LEU A 102 -3.49 10.72 15.10
CA LEU A 102 -2.15 10.17 15.02
C LEU A 102 -2.20 8.70 14.61
N TYR A 103 -1.56 8.37 13.49
CA TYR A 103 -1.42 6.99 13.00
C TYR A 103 -0.04 6.48 13.37
N LEU A 104 0.02 5.35 14.11
CA LEU A 104 1.29 4.80 14.58
C LEU A 104 1.64 3.51 13.84
N GLY A 105 2.88 3.40 13.39
CA GLY A 105 3.38 2.19 12.74
C GLY A 105 4.85 1.90 13.06
N ARG A 106 5.25 0.63 12.96
CA ARG A 106 6.64 0.18 13.15
C ARG A 106 7.06 -0.75 12.02
N GLY A 107 8.32 -0.66 11.59
CA GLY A 107 8.83 -1.48 10.49
C GLY A 107 8.00 -1.27 9.22
N TYR A 108 7.54 -2.35 8.61
CA TYR A 108 6.71 -2.30 7.40
C TYR A 108 5.36 -1.61 7.61
N ASN A 109 4.88 -1.50 8.85
CA ASN A 109 3.62 -0.80 9.16
C ASN A 109 3.78 0.72 9.26
N PHE A 110 5.00 1.25 9.32
CA PHE A 110 5.19 2.71 9.35
C PHE A 110 4.74 3.38 8.04
N PRO A 111 5.16 2.92 6.84
CA PRO A 111 4.60 3.43 5.59
C PRO A 111 3.08 3.26 5.47
N VAL A 112 2.51 2.22 6.06
CA VAL A 112 1.04 2.01 6.10
C VAL A 112 0.36 3.05 6.98
N ALA A 113 0.95 3.41 8.11
CA ALA A 113 0.45 4.48 8.97
C ALA A 113 0.50 5.84 8.26
N LEU A 114 1.57 6.12 7.50
CA LEU A 114 1.66 7.32 6.67
C LEU A 114 0.55 7.38 5.61
N GLU A 115 0.29 6.28 4.91
CA GLU A 115 -0.79 6.21 3.92
C GLU A 115 -2.16 6.41 4.57
N GLY A 116 -2.43 5.75 5.71
CA GLY A 116 -3.69 5.91 6.44
C GLY A 116 -3.95 7.36 6.88
N ALA A 117 -2.93 8.04 7.42
CA ALA A 117 -3.02 9.45 7.77
C ALA A 117 -3.25 10.34 6.53
N LEU A 118 -2.58 10.03 5.41
CA LEU A 118 -2.78 10.75 4.16
C LEU A 118 -4.22 10.62 3.66
N LYS A 119 -4.79 9.41 3.66
CA LYS A 119 -6.18 9.19 3.22
C LYS A 119 -7.17 9.97 4.07
N LEU A 120 -7.01 9.95 5.40
CA LEU A 120 -7.91 10.68 6.29
C LEU A 120 -7.83 12.19 5.99
N LYS A 121 -6.61 12.74 5.88
CA LYS A 121 -6.38 14.16 5.57
C LYS A 121 -7.00 14.58 4.23
N GLU A 122 -6.85 13.76 3.19
CA GLU A 122 -7.32 14.08 1.83
C GLU A 122 -8.85 14.21 1.73
N ILE A 123 -9.60 13.38 2.46
CA ILE A 123 -11.06 13.27 2.28
C ILE A 123 -11.88 13.92 3.39
N SER A 124 -11.33 14.03 4.61
CA SER A 124 -12.04 14.62 5.75
C SER A 124 -11.51 15.99 6.18
N TYR A 125 -10.34 16.39 5.67
CA TYR A 125 -9.62 17.61 6.08
C TYR A 125 -9.19 17.64 7.57
N ILE A 126 -9.32 16.52 8.28
CA ILE A 126 -8.79 16.36 9.64
C ILE A 126 -7.26 16.43 9.60
N HIS A 127 -6.66 17.07 10.60
CA HIS A 127 -5.21 17.09 10.75
C HIS A 127 -4.71 15.70 11.18
N ALA A 128 -4.35 14.87 10.21
CA ALA A 128 -3.83 13.53 10.44
C ALA A 128 -2.32 13.43 10.14
N GLU A 129 -1.58 12.75 11.02
CA GLU A 129 -0.14 12.52 10.88
C GLU A 129 0.21 11.06 11.13
N GLY A 130 1.09 10.50 10.30
CA GLY A 130 1.64 9.16 10.50
C GLY A 130 3.02 9.26 11.16
N TYR A 131 3.22 8.53 12.25
CA TYR A 131 4.39 8.65 13.10
C TYR A 131 5.02 7.28 13.40
N PRO A 132 6.35 7.16 13.41
CA PRO A 132 7.00 5.92 13.81
C PRO A 132 6.77 5.66 15.29
N ALA A 133 6.19 4.51 15.63
CA ALA A 133 5.76 4.21 17.01
C ALA A 133 6.90 4.26 18.04
N ALA A 134 8.14 3.99 17.63
CA ALA A 134 9.32 4.04 18.49
C ALA A 134 9.70 5.47 18.91
N GLU A 135 9.34 6.48 18.10
CA GLU A 135 9.73 7.86 18.32
C GLU A 135 8.72 8.64 19.16
N MET A 136 7.58 8.04 19.55
CA MET A 136 6.48 8.74 20.22
C MET A 136 6.90 9.43 21.55
N LYS A 137 8.00 8.96 22.17
CA LYS A 137 8.53 9.57 23.39
C LYS A 137 9.39 10.81 23.15
N HIS A 138 9.70 11.13 21.89
CA HIS A 138 10.67 12.15 21.51
C HIS A 138 10.05 13.46 21.01
N GLY A 139 8.72 13.57 20.96
CA GLY A 139 7.98 14.76 20.56
C GLY A 139 7.03 14.47 19.42
#